data_AF-X1P794-F1
#
_entry.id   AF-X1P794-F1
#
_cell.length_a   1.000
_cell.length_b   1.000
_cell.length_c   1.000
_cell.angle_alpha   90.00
_cell.angle_beta   90.00
_cell.angle_gamma   90.00
#
_symmetry.space_group_name_H-M   'P 1'
#
loop_
_entity.id
_entity.type
_entity.pdbx_description
1 polymer ?
#
loop_
_entity_poly.entity_id
_entity_poly.type
_entity_poly.pdbx_seq_one_letter_code
_entity_poly.pdbx_strand_id
1 'polypeptide(L)'
;MKGHLGFKIERRPVASGRLVFFVSLLAILAAFVVAGLFFQIYGVSPIHAYQLILRGSLGSRFGLAETVRRMIPLLLCGVGLTIAFRALFWNIGAEGQLLMGAVAAAGIALFSGLPDPLLLPAMFIGGFLGGAAWGLIPAVLKVILGLNDVITTLMMNYIAIYFVQWLIHGPWKGPTARGFAYSDTFPPAAWLPTIYGTRIHWPTLILGLVLAGCFGSTKFYNVECSKLV
;
A
#
# COMPACT_ATOMS: atom_id res chain seq x y z
N MET A 1 40.61 -20.43 -43.58
CA MET A 1 39.74 -21.10 -42.59
C MET A 1 39.87 -20.41 -41.24
N LYS A 2 38.86 -19.67 -40.79
CA LYS A 2 38.56 -19.37 -39.37
C LYS A 2 37.21 -18.66 -39.34
N GLY A 3 36.14 -19.45 -39.16
CA GLY A 3 34.78 -18.94 -39.02
C GLY A 3 34.59 -18.34 -37.64
N HIS A 4 34.47 -17.02 -37.56
CA HIS A 4 34.03 -16.35 -36.34
C HIS A 4 32.50 -16.50 -36.26
N LEU A 5 32.05 -17.39 -35.39
CA LEU A 5 30.64 -17.51 -34.98
C LEU A 5 30.23 -16.19 -34.29
N GLY A 6 29.75 -15.24 -35.09
CA GLY A 6 29.23 -13.97 -34.62
C GLY A 6 27.85 -14.16 -34.01
N PHE A 7 27.80 -14.29 -32.68
CA PHE A 7 26.54 -14.20 -31.94
C PHE A 7 25.98 -12.78 -32.10
N LYS A 8 24.91 -12.64 -32.86
CA LYS A 8 24.18 -11.38 -33.02
C LYS A 8 23.11 -11.32 -31.92
N ILE A 9 23.38 -10.56 -30.86
CA ILE A 9 22.43 -10.36 -29.77
C ILE A 9 21.34 -9.41 -30.26
N GLU A 10 20.17 -9.96 -30.58
CA GLU A 10 18.98 -9.17 -30.94
C GLU A 10 18.01 -9.08 -29.76
N ARG A 11 17.50 -7.88 -29.48
CA ARG A 11 16.49 -7.66 -28.43
C ARG A 11 15.20 -8.35 -28.84
N ARG A 12 14.77 -9.36 -28.09
CA ARG A 12 13.50 -10.06 -28.35
C ARG A 12 12.33 -9.19 -27.85
N PRO A 13 11.44 -8.68 -28.72
CA PRO A 13 10.38 -7.74 -28.32
C PRO A 13 9.23 -8.43 -27.57
N VAL A 14 9.06 -9.74 -27.74
CA VAL A 14 8.02 -10.52 -27.07
C VAL A 14 8.64 -11.79 -26.47
N ALA A 15 8.65 -11.89 -25.14
CA ALA A 15 9.10 -13.09 -24.45
C ALA A 15 8.02 -14.19 -24.57
N SER A 16 8.44 -15.44 -24.79
CA SER A 16 7.48 -16.56 -24.76
C SER A 16 6.93 -16.73 -23.34
N GLY A 17 5.65 -17.11 -23.19
CA GLY A 17 5.03 -17.27 -21.87
C GLY A 17 5.78 -18.26 -20.97
N ARG A 18 6.39 -19.30 -21.55
CA ARG A 18 7.29 -20.23 -20.83
C ARG A 18 8.51 -19.52 -20.25
N LEU A 19 9.17 -18.66 -21.03
CA LEU A 19 10.33 -17.91 -20.55
C LEU A 19 9.93 -16.96 -19.42
N VAL A 20 8.82 -16.24 -19.56
CA VAL A 20 8.29 -15.35 -18.50
C VAL A 20 8.05 -16.15 -17.22
N PHE A 21 7.38 -17.30 -17.31
CA PHE A 21 7.12 -18.17 -16.16
C PHE A 21 8.41 -18.62 -15.46
N PHE A 22 9.38 -19.15 -16.21
CA PHE A 22 10.65 -19.62 -15.62
C PHE A 22 11.46 -18.47 -15.03
N VAL A 23 11.51 -17.31 -15.69
CA VAL A 23 12.20 -16.12 -15.17
C VAL A 23 11.56 -15.65 -13.86
N SER A 24 10.22 -15.57 -13.80
CA SER A 24 9.51 -15.21 -12.56
C SER A 24 9.75 -16.23 -11.45
N LEU A 25 9.70 -17.53 -11.75
CA LEU A 25 9.96 -18.58 -10.77
C LEU A 25 11.40 -18.51 -10.22
N LEU A 26 12.39 -18.34 -11.11
CA LEU A 26 13.79 -18.19 -10.71
C LEU A 26 14.01 -16.91 -9.88
N ALA A 27 13.36 -15.80 -10.23
CA ALA A 27 13.43 -14.56 -9.45
C ALA A 27 12.86 -14.74 -8.04
N ILE A 28 11.73 -15.45 -7.90
CA ILE A 28 11.12 -15.77 -6.60
C ILE A 28 12.08 -16.65 -5.78
N LEU A 29 12.63 -17.71 -6.38
CA LEU A 29 13.58 -18.59 -5.70
C LEU A 29 14.84 -17.83 -5.28
N ALA A 30 15.39 -16.98 -6.16
CA ALA A 30 16.54 -16.14 -5.84
C ALA A 30 16.23 -15.18 -4.68
N ALA A 31 15.03 -14.59 -4.63
CA ALA A 31 14.61 -13.76 -3.51
C ALA A 31 14.58 -14.54 -2.18
N PHE A 32 14.06 -15.77 -2.17
CA PHE A 32 14.11 -16.65 -0.99
C PHE A 32 15.55 -17.08 -0.63
N VAL A 33 16.43 -17.25 -1.60
CA VAL A 33 17.84 -17.53 -1.29
C VAL A 33 18.47 -16.32 -0.63
N VAL A 34 18.33 -15.13 -1.21
CA VAL A 34 18.91 -13.88 -0.68
C VAL A 34 18.36 -13.56 0.71
N ALA A 35 17.04 -13.61 0.90
CA ALA A 35 16.43 -13.40 2.22
C ALA A 35 16.92 -14.46 3.24
N GLY A 36 17.13 -15.69 2.79
CA GLY A 36 17.62 -16.77 3.63
C GLY A 36 19.06 -16.54 4.08
N LEU A 37 19.91 -16.03 3.18
CA LEU A 37 21.28 -15.63 3.52
C LEU A 37 21.28 -14.58 4.63
N PHE A 38 20.38 -13.58 4.58
CA PHE A 38 20.24 -12.61 5.67
C PHE A 38 19.86 -13.28 6.99
N PHE A 39 18.86 -14.16 7.01
CA PHE A 39 18.51 -14.88 8.25
C PHE A 39 19.70 -15.66 8.81
N GLN A 40 20.47 -16.33 7.94
CA GLN A 40 21.65 -17.06 8.34
C GLN A 40 22.76 -16.15 8.90
N ILE A 41 22.98 -14.97 8.32
CA ILE A 41 23.92 -13.95 8.83
C ILE A 41 23.53 -13.51 10.25
N TYR A 42 22.23 -13.38 10.53
CA TYR A 42 21.71 -13.07 11.86
C TYR A 42 21.62 -14.29 12.80
N GLY A 43 22.15 -15.46 12.40
CA GLY A 43 22.15 -16.66 13.23
C GLY A 43 20.81 -17.40 13.30
N VAL A 44 19.85 -17.06 12.44
CA VAL A 44 18.53 -17.70 12.37
C VAL A 44 18.49 -18.69 11.21
N SER A 45 18.05 -19.92 11.48
CA SER A 45 17.85 -20.92 10.41
C SER A 45 16.83 -20.41 9.38
N PRO A 46 17.18 -20.31 8.08
CA PRO A 46 16.28 -19.77 7.06
C PRO A 46 14.98 -20.57 6.93
N ILE A 47 15.08 -21.90 6.96
CA ILE A 47 13.93 -22.80 6.88
C ILE A 47 12.99 -22.55 8.05
N HIS A 48 13.55 -22.40 9.26
CA HIS A 48 12.76 -22.12 10.45
C HIS A 48 12.05 -20.76 10.36
N ALA A 49 12.76 -19.73 9.89
CA ALA A 49 12.19 -18.40 9.69
C ALA A 49 11.01 -18.43 8.69
N TYR A 50 11.16 -19.11 7.56
CA TYR A 50 10.08 -19.26 6.58
C TYR A 50 8.88 -20.03 7.13
N GLN A 51 9.11 -21.10 7.89
CA GLN A 51 8.04 -21.82 8.57
C GLN A 51 7.30 -20.93 9.57
N LEU A 52 8.01 -20.09 10.32
CA LEU A 52 7.40 -19.14 11.25
C LEU A 52 6.55 -18.10 10.53
N ILE A 53 7.06 -17.52 9.44
CA ILE A 53 6.34 -16.54 8.63
C ILE A 53 5.04 -17.14 8.07
N LEU A 54 5.14 -18.35 7.49
CA LEU A 54 3.98 -19.05 6.91
C LEU A 54 2.97 -19.46 7.98
N ARG A 55 3.41 -20.02 9.11
CA ARG A 55 2.50 -20.42 10.20
C ARG A 55 1.89 -19.20 10.90
N GLY A 56 2.64 -18.13 11.08
CA GLY A 56 2.14 -16.88 11.67
C GLY A 56 1.09 -16.21 10.79
N SER A 57 1.27 -16.24 9.47
CA SER A 57 0.37 -15.56 8.53
C SER A 57 -0.83 -16.42 8.11
N LEU A 58 -0.63 -17.72 7.84
CA LEU A 58 -1.65 -18.61 7.26
C LEU A 58 -1.99 -19.82 8.14
N GLY A 59 -1.17 -20.13 9.14
CA GLY A 59 -1.31 -21.35 9.96
C GLY A 59 -2.38 -21.29 11.04
N SER A 60 -3.05 -20.16 11.24
CA SER A 60 -4.13 -20.01 12.22
C SER A 60 -5.24 -19.12 11.70
N ARG A 61 -6.46 -19.27 12.26
CA ARG A 61 -7.60 -18.38 11.96
C ARG A 61 -7.27 -16.92 12.28
N PHE A 62 -6.52 -16.68 13.35
CA PHE A 62 -6.08 -15.34 13.74
C PHE A 62 -5.09 -14.75 12.72
N GLY A 63 -4.08 -15.51 12.30
CA GLY A 63 -3.10 -15.08 11.30
C GLY A 63 -3.75 -14.74 9.97
N LEU A 64 -4.67 -15.59 9.51
CA LEU A 64 -5.45 -15.33 8.29
C LEU A 64 -6.27 -14.06 8.41
N ALA A 65 -6.96 -13.86 9.54
CA ALA A 65 -7.76 -12.67 9.76
C ALA A 65 -6.93 -11.37 9.78
N GLU A 66 -5.75 -11.40 10.40
CA GLU A 66 -4.83 -10.25 10.41
C GLU A 66 -4.22 -9.99 9.03
N THR A 67 -3.94 -11.05 8.25
CA THR A 67 -3.49 -10.93 6.87
C THR A 67 -4.55 -10.24 6.01
N VAL A 68 -5.81 -10.69 6.11
CA VAL A 68 -6.94 -10.06 5.40
C VAL A 68 -7.15 -8.61 5.85
N ARG A 69 -7.07 -8.33 7.16
CA ARG A 69 -7.21 -6.96 7.70
C ARG A 69 -6.17 -6.02 7.11
N ARG A 70 -4.90 -6.44 7.00
CA ARG A 70 -3.81 -5.65 6.40
C ARG A 70 -3.96 -5.52 4.88
N MET A 71 -4.53 -6.52 4.22
CA MET A 71 -4.76 -6.51 2.77
C MET A 71 -5.78 -5.45 2.35
N ILE A 72 -6.84 -5.20 3.14
CA ILE A 72 -7.95 -4.31 2.74
C ILE A 72 -7.52 -2.89 2.36
N PRO A 73 -6.73 -2.14 3.18
CA PRO A 73 -6.28 -0.81 2.76
C PRO A 73 -5.36 -0.87 1.53
N LEU A 74 -4.52 -1.91 1.41
CA LEU A 74 -3.65 -2.09 0.24
C LEU A 74 -4.46 -2.38 -1.04
N LEU A 75 -5.56 -3.14 -0.92
CA LEU A 75 -6.49 -3.41 -2.01
C LEU A 75 -7.15 -2.11 -2.49
N LEU A 76 -7.67 -1.29 -1.56
CA LEU A 76 -8.29 0.00 -1.89
C LEU A 76 -7.29 0.98 -2.53
N CYS A 77 -6.07 1.07 -1.99
CA CYS A 77 -5.00 1.88 -2.59
C CYS A 77 -4.64 1.38 -3.99
N GLY A 78 -4.51 0.06 -4.17
CA GLY A 78 -4.20 -0.55 -5.46
C GLY A 78 -5.26 -0.23 -6.52
N VAL A 79 -6.54 -0.34 -6.18
CA VAL A 79 -7.64 0.06 -7.06
C VAL A 79 -7.54 1.54 -7.43
N GLY A 80 -7.34 2.44 -6.46
CA GLY A 80 -7.18 3.87 -6.74
C GLY A 80 -5.99 4.18 -7.65
N LEU A 81 -4.87 3.50 -7.44
CA LEU A 81 -3.67 3.64 -8.27
C LEU A 81 -3.90 3.18 -9.72
N THR A 82 -4.77 2.19 -9.97
CA THR A 82 -5.10 1.82 -11.35
C THR A 82 -5.67 2.99 -12.14
N ILE A 83 -6.44 3.88 -11.50
CA ILE A 83 -7.00 5.08 -12.13
C ILE A 83 -5.87 6.10 -12.41
N ALA A 84 -4.96 6.31 -11.46
CA ALA A 84 -3.82 7.22 -11.63
C ALA A 84 -2.89 6.78 -12.78
N PHE A 85 -2.58 5.48 -12.86
CA PHE A 85 -1.74 4.94 -13.94
C PHE A 85 -2.40 5.04 -15.32
N ARG A 86 -3.73 4.97 -15.40
CA ARG A 86 -4.46 5.24 -16.65
C ARG A 86 -4.36 6.69 -17.11
N ALA A 87 -4.15 7.61 -16.18
CA ALA A 87 -3.87 9.02 -16.47
C ALA A 87 -2.37 9.30 -16.75
N LEU A 88 -1.53 8.27 -16.91
CA LEU A 88 -0.08 8.38 -17.09
C LEU A 88 0.61 9.17 -15.95
N PHE A 89 0.05 9.08 -14.75
CA PHE A 89 0.61 9.67 -13.54
C PHE A 89 1.20 8.54 -12.68
N TRP A 90 2.53 8.49 -12.59
CA TRP A 90 3.26 7.44 -11.88
C TRP A 90 3.31 7.74 -10.38
N ASN A 91 2.17 7.55 -9.72
CA ASN A 91 2.03 7.78 -8.29
C ASN A 91 2.62 6.63 -7.47
N ILE A 92 3.72 6.88 -6.75
CA ILE A 92 4.26 5.97 -5.72
C ILE A 92 3.95 6.50 -4.30
N GLY A 93 3.22 7.62 -4.21
CA GLY A 93 2.86 8.34 -2.98
C GLY A 93 1.59 7.88 -2.29
N ALA A 94 1.05 6.70 -2.64
CA ALA A 94 -0.22 6.20 -2.09
C ALA A 94 -0.15 5.98 -0.57
N GLU A 95 1.02 5.61 -0.03
CA GLU A 95 1.24 5.45 1.40
C GLU A 95 1.02 6.77 2.15
N GLY A 96 1.59 7.87 1.66
CA GLY A 96 1.41 9.21 2.24
C GLY A 96 -0.04 9.67 2.15
N GLN A 97 -0.73 9.41 1.04
CA GLN A 97 -2.16 9.72 0.92
C GLN A 97 -3.01 8.91 1.92
N LEU A 98 -2.70 7.63 2.11
CA LEU A 98 -3.35 6.79 3.11
C LEU A 98 -3.11 7.32 4.52
N LEU A 99 -1.88 7.70 4.85
CA LEU A 99 -1.53 8.26 6.16
C LEU A 99 -2.24 9.58 6.42
N MET A 100 -2.26 10.50 5.46
CA MET A 100 -2.89 11.81 5.63
C MET A 100 -4.42 11.73 5.62
N GLY A 101 -4.99 10.78 4.88
CA GLY A 101 -6.40 10.42 5.03
C GLY A 101 -6.70 9.84 6.41
N ALA A 102 -5.85 8.95 6.92
CA ALA A 102 -6.00 8.41 8.27
C ALA A 102 -5.89 9.50 9.34
N VAL A 103 -4.99 10.48 9.18
CA VAL A 103 -4.88 11.66 10.03
C VAL A 103 -6.19 12.45 10.01
N ALA A 104 -6.71 12.82 8.84
CA ALA A 104 -7.95 13.59 8.76
C ALA A 104 -9.14 12.85 9.40
N ALA A 105 -9.28 11.54 9.15
CA ALA A 105 -10.30 10.71 9.78
C ALA A 105 -10.12 10.61 11.30
N ALA A 106 -8.89 10.41 11.78
CA ALA A 106 -8.58 10.35 13.21
C ALA A 106 -8.84 11.68 13.92
N GLY A 107 -8.51 12.81 13.28
CA GLY A 107 -8.80 14.13 13.83
C GLY A 107 -10.30 14.36 14.04
N ILE A 108 -11.14 13.89 13.11
CA ILE A 108 -12.59 13.90 13.27
C ILE A 108 -13.02 13.00 14.44
N ALA A 109 -12.50 11.78 14.51
CA ALA A 109 -12.83 10.84 15.58
C ALA A 109 -12.45 11.35 16.98
N LEU A 110 -11.34 12.09 17.10
CA LEU A 110 -10.79 12.58 18.36
C LEU A 110 -11.38 13.92 18.80
N PHE A 111 -11.65 14.84 17.86
CA PHE A 111 -11.86 16.26 18.21
C PHE A 111 -13.17 16.87 17.70
N SER A 112 -13.92 16.18 16.82
CA SER A 112 -15.10 16.82 16.19
C SER A 112 -16.31 16.99 17.11
N GLY A 113 -16.45 16.12 18.13
CA GLY A 113 -17.64 16.09 18.99
C GLY A 113 -18.96 15.81 18.24
N LEU A 114 -18.89 15.26 17.02
CA LEU A 114 -20.08 14.90 16.24
C LEU A 114 -20.88 13.79 16.91
N PRO A 115 -22.22 13.79 16.75
CA PRO A 115 -23.05 12.71 17.27
C PRO A 115 -22.73 11.38 16.59
N ASP A 116 -22.83 10.28 17.35
CA ASP A 116 -22.41 8.92 16.96
C ASP A 116 -22.77 8.49 15.53
N PRO A 117 -24.01 8.70 15.01
CA PRO A 117 -24.38 8.24 13.68
C PRO A 117 -23.64 8.97 12.54
N LEU A 118 -23.20 10.20 12.79
CA LEU A 118 -22.51 11.03 11.79
C LEU A 118 -21.00 10.85 11.80
N LEU A 119 -20.45 10.23 12.85
CA LEU A 119 -19.02 10.16 13.07
C LEU A 119 -18.32 9.34 11.97
N LEU A 120 -18.77 8.10 11.72
CA LEU A 120 -18.19 7.25 10.67
C LEU A 120 -18.30 7.86 9.26
N PRO A 121 -19.48 8.36 8.81
CA PRO A 121 -19.58 9.07 7.53
C PRO A 121 -18.63 10.26 7.44
N ALA A 122 -18.54 11.08 8.49
CA ALA A 122 -17.63 12.23 8.52
C ALA A 122 -16.16 11.78 8.44
N MET A 123 -15.78 10.69 9.11
CA MET A 123 -14.43 10.12 9.02
C MET A 123 -14.09 9.65 7.60
N PHE A 124 -15.02 9.01 6.89
CA PHE A 124 -14.80 8.62 5.49
C PHE A 124 -14.62 9.84 4.58
N ILE A 125 -15.45 10.88 4.75
CA ILE A 125 -15.33 12.12 3.98
C ILE A 125 -14.01 12.82 4.31
N GLY A 126 -13.68 12.98 5.58
CA GLY A 126 -12.43 13.58 6.03
C GLY A 126 -11.22 12.81 5.52
N GLY A 127 -11.25 11.48 5.57
CA GLY A 127 -10.18 10.64 5.04
C GLY A 127 -10.01 10.75 3.52
N PHE A 128 -11.12 10.78 2.77
CA PHE A 128 -11.10 11.02 1.34
C PHE A 128 -10.50 12.40 1.00
N LEU A 129 -10.98 13.46 1.66
CA LEU A 129 -10.49 14.82 1.43
C LEU A 129 -9.03 14.99 1.86
N GLY A 130 -8.63 14.40 2.99
CA GLY A 130 -7.25 14.45 3.48
C GLY A 130 -6.27 13.75 2.53
N GLY A 131 -6.62 12.55 2.05
CA GLY A 131 -5.83 11.84 1.05
C GLY A 131 -5.79 12.57 -0.29
N ALA A 132 -6.92 13.10 -0.76
CA ALA A 132 -7.03 13.86 -2.01
C ALA A 132 -6.21 15.16 -1.96
N ALA A 133 -6.31 15.92 -0.87
CA ALA A 133 -5.52 17.13 -0.64
C ALA A 133 -4.01 16.81 -0.64
N TRP A 134 -3.60 15.70 -0.03
CA TRP A 134 -2.20 15.29 -0.02
C TRP A 134 -1.70 14.89 -1.42
N GLY A 135 -2.52 14.14 -2.18
CA GLY A 135 -2.21 13.75 -3.55
C GLY A 135 -2.20 14.92 -4.53
N LEU A 136 -2.96 15.98 -4.24
CA LEU A 136 -3.00 17.19 -5.06
C LEU A 136 -1.67 17.93 -5.06
N ILE A 137 -0.92 17.92 -3.95
CA ILE A 137 0.37 18.61 -3.84
C ILE A 137 1.36 18.17 -4.94
N PRO A 138 1.77 16.89 -5.05
CA PRO A 138 2.68 16.47 -6.12
C PRO A 138 2.05 16.59 -7.51
N ALA A 139 0.72 16.45 -7.65
CA ALA A 139 0.04 16.65 -8.92
C ALA A 139 0.17 18.10 -9.42
N VAL A 140 -0.04 19.09 -8.55
CA VAL A 140 0.12 20.51 -8.86
C VAL A 140 1.58 20.83 -9.16
N LEU A 141 2.53 20.31 -8.38
CA LEU A 141 3.96 20.51 -8.63
C LEU A 141 4.38 19.94 -9.99
N LYS A 142 3.84 18.78 -10.40
CA LYS A 142 4.05 18.23 -11.75
C LYS A 142 3.50 19.18 -12.82
N VAL A 143 2.24 19.61 -12.68
CA VAL A 143 1.54 20.38 -13.72
C VAL A 143 2.12 21.79 -13.89
N ILE A 144 2.46 22.46 -12.79
CA ILE A 144 2.94 23.85 -12.81
C ILE A 144 4.45 23.91 -13.03
N LEU A 145 5.22 23.06 -12.33
CA LEU A 145 6.68 23.16 -12.28
C LEU A 145 7.40 22.08 -13.10
N GLY A 146 6.68 21.13 -13.70
CA GLY A 146 7.28 20.05 -14.49
C GLY A 146 8.13 19.07 -13.68
N LEU A 147 7.92 18.98 -12.36
CA LEU A 147 8.70 18.08 -11.51
C LEU A 147 8.40 16.61 -11.80
N ASN A 148 9.41 15.77 -11.56
CA ASN A 148 9.25 14.31 -11.66
C ASN A 148 8.23 13.81 -10.62
N ASP A 149 7.16 13.17 -11.10
CA ASP A 149 6.05 12.68 -10.27
C ASP A 149 6.44 11.50 -9.39
N VAL A 150 7.33 10.63 -9.86
CA VAL A 150 7.86 9.52 -9.07
C VAL A 150 8.61 10.03 -7.83
N ILE A 151 9.56 10.95 -8.02
CA ILE A 151 10.38 11.47 -6.91
C ILE A 151 9.51 12.28 -5.95
N THR A 152 8.69 13.20 -6.46
CA THR A 152 7.86 14.07 -5.60
C THR A 152 6.86 13.26 -4.79
N THR A 153 6.16 12.29 -5.38
CA THR A 153 5.21 11.45 -4.64
C THR A 153 5.89 10.56 -3.61
N LEU A 154 7.09 10.03 -3.90
CA LEU A 154 7.90 9.28 -2.93
C LEU A 154 8.34 10.15 -1.75
N MET A 155 8.83 11.37 -2.01
CA MET A 155 9.26 12.30 -0.96
C MET A 155 8.09 12.68 -0.04
N MET A 156 6.90 12.84 -0.60
CA MET A 156 5.69 13.14 0.16
C MET A 156 5.28 12.01 1.13
N ASN A 157 5.67 10.75 0.88
CA ASN A 157 5.45 9.67 1.86
C ASN A 157 6.26 9.89 3.13
N TYR A 158 7.54 10.25 3.01
CA TYR A 158 8.39 10.49 4.17
C TYR A 158 7.88 11.66 5.01
N ILE A 159 7.45 12.75 4.36
CA ILE A 159 6.85 13.89 5.04
C ILE A 159 5.59 13.45 5.81
N ALA A 160 4.71 12.65 5.20
CA ALA A 160 3.52 12.14 5.87
C ALA A 160 3.85 11.25 7.08
N ILE A 161 4.86 10.37 6.96
CA ILE A 161 5.33 9.53 8.07
C ILE A 161 5.82 10.39 9.23
N TYR A 162 6.69 11.36 8.97
CA TYR A 162 7.20 12.26 10.01
C TYR A 162 6.12 13.17 10.59
N PHE A 163 5.14 13.56 9.78
CA PHE A 163 3.99 14.32 10.25
C PHE A 163 3.14 13.52 11.24
N VAL A 164 2.83 12.26 10.92
CA VAL A 164 2.13 11.34 11.84
C VAL A 164 2.95 11.14 13.11
N GLN A 165 4.26 10.93 13.00
CA GLN A 165 5.14 10.79 14.17
C GLN A 165 5.11 12.04 15.05
N TRP A 166 5.17 13.23 14.45
CA TRP A 166 5.08 14.49 15.17
C TRP A 166 3.75 14.61 15.93
N LEU A 167 2.64 14.24 15.31
CA LEU A 167 1.32 14.26 15.96
C LEU A 167 1.27 13.38 17.21
N ILE A 168 1.63 12.10 17.08
CA ILE A 168 1.49 11.11 18.17
C ILE A 168 2.55 11.26 19.28
N HIS A 169 3.67 11.94 19.02
CA HIS A 169 4.64 12.31 20.05
C HIS A 169 4.35 13.68 20.68
N GLY A 170 3.62 14.55 19.97
CA GLY A 170 3.29 15.90 20.38
C GLY A 170 1.79 16.10 20.61
N PRO A 171 1.11 16.88 19.75
CA PRO A 171 -0.22 17.43 20.03
C PRO A 171 -1.32 16.38 20.17
N TRP A 172 -1.18 15.20 19.57
CA TRP A 172 -2.19 14.14 19.61
C TRP A 172 -1.84 13.02 20.59
N LYS A 173 -0.75 13.16 21.35
CA LYS A 173 -0.39 12.19 22.37
C LYS A 173 -1.50 12.12 23.43
N GLY A 174 -2.19 10.99 23.49
CA GLY A 174 -3.32 10.79 24.39
C GLY A 174 -2.86 10.72 25.86
N PRO A 175 -3.58 11.32 26.81
CA PRO A 175 -3.30 11.12 28.24
C PRO A 175 -3.37 9.64 28.64
N THR A 176 -4.19 8.84 27.93
CA THR A 176 -4.33 7.41 28.17
C THR A 176 -3.18 6.57 27.62
N ALA A 177 -2.27 7.17 26.83
CA ALA A 177 -1.19 6.46 26.14
C ALA A 177 -0.03 6.02 27.06
N ARG A 178 -0.08 6.29 28.38
CA ARG A 178 0.89 5.82 29.41
C ARG A 178 2.36 5.99 29.01
N GLY A 179 2.70 7.10 28.36
CA GLY A 179 4.07 7.40 27.92
C GLY A 179 4.41 6.91 26.51
N PHE A 180 3.62 6.02 25.91
CA PHE A 180 3.75 5.59 24.52
C PHE A 180 3.27 6.66 23.53
N ALA A 181 3.75 6.58 22.29
CA ALA A 181 3.41 7.51 21.22
C ALA A 181 2.13 7.06 20.50
N TYR A 182 1.00 7.21 21.17
CA TYR A 182 -0.33 6.90 20.64
C TYR A 182 -1.31 8.05 20.96
N SER A 183 -2.34 8.20 20.12
CA SER A 183 -3.51 8.99 20.48
C SER A 183 -4.39 8.25 21.49
N ASP A 184 -5.39 8.94 22.02
CA ASP A 184 -6.45 8.27 22.76
C ASP A 184 -7.23 7.31 21.85
N THR A 185 -7.87 6.33 22.49
CA THR A 185 -8.74 5.37 21.81
C THR A 185 -9.97 6.08 21.26
N PHE A 186 -10.30 5.81 20.00
CA PHE A 186 -11.51 6.36 19.40
C PHE A 186 -12.77 5.83 20.10
N PRO A 187 -13.86 6.61 20.16
CA PRO A 187 -15.13 6.16 20.71
C PRO A 187 -15.67 4.95 19.91
N PRO A 188 -16.48 4.06 20.51
CA PRO A 188 -17.00 2.88 19.83
C PRO A 188 -17.76 3.19 18.54
N ALA A 189 -18.43 4.34 18.48
CA ALA A 189 -19.14 4.81 17.28
C ALA A 189 -18.21 5.07 16.08
N ALA A 190 -16.91 5.31 16.31
CA ALA A 190 -15.90 5.49 15.27
C ALA A 190 -15.28 4.16 14.77
N TRP A 191 -15.67 3.02 15.34
CA TRP A 191 -15.11 1.73 14.98
C TRP A 191 -15.88 1.11 13.82
N LEU A 192 -15.16 0.67 12.80
CA LEU A 192 -15.78 -0.07 11.71
C LEU A 192 -16.34 -1.40 12.22
N PRO A 193 -17.54 -1.81 11.76
CA PRO A 193 -18.11 -3.09 12.16
C PRO A 193 -17.26 -4.23 11.61
N THR A 194 -16.95 -5.21 12.47
CA THR A 194 -16.08 -6.33 12.14
C THR A 194 -16.85 -7.65 12.04
N ILE A 195 -16.26 -8.63 11.34
CA ILE A 195 -16.75 -10.01 11.37
C ILE A 195 -16.53 -10.59 12.76
N TYR A 196 -17.55 -11.23 13.34
CA TYR A 196 -17.53 -11.79 14.69
C TYR A 196 -16.28 -12.64 14.96
N GLY A 197 -15.62 -12.39 16.09
CA GLY A 197 -14.39 -13.08 16.50
C GLY A 197 -13.13 -12.68 15.70
N THR A 198 -13.22 -11.66 14.84
CA THR A 198 -12.09 -11.16 14.06
C THR A 198 -12.02 -9.63 14.07
N ARG A 199 -10.91 -9.10 13.56
CA ARG A 199 -10.71 -7.66 13.32
C ARG A 199 -10.90 -7.27 11.85
N ILE A 200 -11.53 -8.14 11.06
CA ILE A 200 -11.80 -7.89 9.65
C ILE A 200 -13.00 -6.95 9.57
N HIS A 201 -12.79 -5.73 9.07
CA HIS A 201 -13.85 -4.78 8.81
C HIS A 201 -14.56 -5.13 7.50
N TRP A 202 -15.73 -5.76 7.62
CA TRP A 202 -16.46 -6.33 6.48
C TRP A 202 -16.93 -5.28 5.45
N PRO A 203 -17.36 -4.04 5.81
CA PRO A 203 -17.87 -3.12 4.80
C PRO A 203 -16.79 -2.69 3.81
N THR A 204 -15.59 -2.38 4.30
CA THR A 204 -14.46 -1.96 3.47
C THR A 204 -13.82 -3.13 2.73
N LEU A 205 -13.91 -4.35 3.24
CA LEU A 205 -13.55 -5.55 2.48
C LEU A 205 -14.47 -5.75 1.28
N ILE A 206 -15.79 -5.69 1.47
CA ILE A 206 -16.76 -5.81 0.37
C ILE A 206 -16.53 -4.69 -0.65
N LEU A 207 -16.39 -3.44 -0.18
CA LEU A 207 -16.08 -2.31 -1.06
C LEU A 207 -14.83 -2.56 -1.90
N GLY A 208 -13.73 -2.99 -1.27
CA GLY A 208 -12.48 -3.28 -1.97
C GLY A 208 -12.62 -4.38 -3.01
N LEU A 209 -13.33 -5.47 -2.69
CA LEU A 209 -13.56 -6.58 -3.61
C LEU A 209 -14.45 -6.19 -4.79
N VAL A 210 -15.53 -5.45 -4.53
CA VAL A 210 -16.45 -4.95 -5.57
C VAL A 210 -15.71 -4.03 -6.52
N LEU A 211 -14.97 -3.05 -5.99
CA LEU A 211 -14.19 -2.12 -6.82
C LEU A 211 -13.11 -2.86 -7.60
N ALA A 212 -12.39 -3.80 -6.98
CA ALA A 212 -11.39 -4.61 -7.68
C ALA A 212 -12.00 -5.44 -8.83
N GLY A 213 -13.20 -6.01 -8.64
CA GLY A 213 -13.92 -6.71 -9.69
C GLY A 213 -14.32 -5.78 -10.85
N CYS A 214 -14.86 -4.60 -10.53
CA CYS A 214 -15.24 -3.60 -11.52
C CYS A 214 -14.04 -3.09 -12.33
N PHE A 215 -12.94 -2.71 -11.66
CA PHE A 215 -11.76 -2.13 -12.32
C PHE A 215 -10.83 -3.20 -12.95
N GLY A 216 -10.76 -4.40 -12.38
CA GLY A 216 -9.93 -5.50 -12.91
C GLY A 216 -10.40 -6.03 -14.27
N SER A 217 -11.69 -5.86 -14.60
CA SER A 217 -12.26 -6.26 -15.88
C SER A 217 -11.92 -5.29 -17.04
N THR A 218 -11.42 -4.10 -16.73
CA THR A 218 -11.06 -3.12 -17.76
C THR A 218 -9.68 -3.41 -18.34
N LYS A 219 -9.62 -3.79 -19.63
CA LYS A 219 -8.37 -4.16 -20.33
C LYS A 219 -7.30 -3.07 -20.19
N PHE A 220 -6.13 -3.46 -19.68
CA PHE A 220 -4.89 -2.67 -19.56
C PHE A 220 -4.10 -2.55 -20.88
N TYR A 221 -4.71 -2.90 -22.02
CA TYR A 221 -4.04 -2.89 -23.31
C TYR A 221 -3.98 -1.46 -23.86
N ASN A 222 -2.75 -1.00 -24.19
CA ASN A 222 -2.41 0.25 -24.88
C ASN A 222 -1.90 1.42 -24.01
N VAL A 223 -1.07 1.16 -23.01
CA VAL A 223 -0.04 2.15 -22.65
C VAL A 223 1.20 1.82 -23.49
N GLU A 224 1.28 2.39 -24.68
CA GLU A 224 2.42 2.23 -25.59
C GLU A 224 3.71 2.67 -24.91
N CYS A 225 4.59 1.69 -24.68
CA CYS A 225 6.00 1.86 -24.30
C CYS A 225 6.83 2.61 -25.36
N SER A 226 6.24 3.20 -26.41
CA SER A 226 6.96 3.83 -27.52
C SER A 226 7.29 5.31 -27.31
N LYS A 227 6.87 5.93 -26.20
CA LYS A 227 7.12 7.37 -25.92
C LYS A 227 8.12 7.62 -24.78
N LEU A 228 8.87 6.59 -24.36
CA LEU A 228 9.86 6.70 -23.27
C LEU A 228 11.31 6.40 -23.73
N VAL A 229 11.65 6.74 -24.97
CA VAL A 229 13.03 6.89 -25.44
C VAL A 229 13.19 8.25 -26.10
#